data_AF-A0A3R5UXV9-F1
#
_entry.id   AF-A0A3R5UXV9-F1
#
_cell.length_a   1.000
_cell.length_b   1.000
_cell.length_c   1.000
_cell.angle_alpha   90.00
_cell.angle_beta   90.00
_cell.angle_gamma   90.00
#
_symmetry.space_group_name_H-M   'P 1'
#
loop_
_entity.id
_entity.type
_entity.pdbx_description
1 polymer ?
#
loop_
_entity_poly.entity_id
_entity_poly.type
_entity_poly.pdbx_seq_one_letter_code
_entity_poly.pdbx_strand_id
1 'polypeptide(L)'
;MAYNNGYNNGWGGNPNPNFNRGYNRGYNNQRQPKKHSGARAGQGKNGKFYVTAWNYSKQRGMITVKAFENSRSVRSESQTGNRFLMMMFEVFYKNTGAKVLELANYNVNTGKVYLQKVGMVISTKAPNGGYFGQIKTR
;
A
#
# COMPACT_ATOMS: atom_id res chain seq x y z
N MET A 1 28.79 1.77 -56.47
CA MET A 1 28.00 2.70 -57.30
C MET A 1 27.75 3.94 -56.48
N ALA A 2 28.35 5.05 -56.90
CA ALA A 2 28.24 6.38 -56.30
C ALA A 2 26.94 7.07 -56.76
N TYR A 3 26.49 8.11 -56.06
CA TYR A 3 26.53 9.49 -56.58
C TYR A 3 26.07 10.49 -55.50
N ASN A 4 26.96 11.45 -55.24
CA ASN A 4 26.69 12.76 -54.67
C ASN A 4 26.46 13.72 -55.85
N ASN A 5 25.38 14.52 -55.87
CA ASN A 5 25.40 15.96 -56.16
C ASN A 5 23.99 16.54 -56.34
N GLY A 6 23.79 17.76 -55.85
CA GLY A 6 22.62 18.59 -56.13
C GLY A 6 22.73 19.97 -55.48
N TYR A 7 23.66 20.79 -55.97
CA TYR A 7 23.79 22.21 -55.63
C TYR A 7 22.60 23.05 -56.18
N ASN A 8 22.20 24.07 -55.41
CA ASN A 8 22.28 25.50 -55.76
C ASN A 8 21.00 26.38 -55.73
N ASN A 9 21.19 27.53 -55.06
CA ASN A 9 20.70 28.90 -55.32
C ASN A 9 19.24 29.33 -55.08
N GLY A 10 19.10 30.45 -54.36
CA GLY A 10 17.96 31.37 -54.56
C GLY A 10 17.48 32.19 -53.35
N TRP A 11 18.26 33.18 -52.93
CA TRP A 11 17.84 34.52 -52.46
C TRP A 11 16.38 34.78 -52.02
N GLY A 12 16.21 35.30 -50.79
CA GLY A 12 15.26 36.38 -50.51
C GLY A 12 14.11 36.08 -49.53
N GLY A 13 14.14 36.73 -48.36
CA GLY A 13 12.94 37.05 -47.59
C GLY A 13 12.79 36.37 -46.22
N ASN A 14 13.13 37.09 -45.15
CA ASN A 14 12.45 37.01 -43.86
C ASN A 14 11.46 38.22 -43.83
N PRO A 15 10.28 38.22 -43.16
CA PRO A 15 9.95 37.41 -41.99
C PRO A 15 8.49 36.88 -41.85
N ASN A 16 8.37 35.86 -40.97
CA ASN A 16 7.17 35.47 -40.21
C ASN A 16 6.08 34.67 -40.93
N PRO A 17 5.75 33.46 -40.42
CA PRO A 17 4.37 33.27 -39.97
C PRO A 17 4.27 32.66 -38.57
N ASN A 18 3.46 33.35 -37.80
CA ASN A 18 2.86 32.99 -36.52
C ASN A 18 2.04 31.69 -36.68
N PHE A 19 2.70 30.52 -36.66
CA PHE A 19 2.01 29.23 -36.68
C PHE A 19 1.51 28.89 -35.28
N ASN A 20 0.27 29.32 -35.06
CA ASN A 20 -0.73 28.78 -34.15
C ASN A 20 -0.40 27.34 -33.70
N ARG A 21 0.14 27.24 -32.48
CA ARG A 21 0.46 25.99 -31.78
C ARG A 21 -0.77 25.09 -31.80
N GLY A 22 -0.67 24.01 -32.56
CA GLY A 22 -1.60 22.89 -32.48
C GLY A 22 -1.76 22.46 -31.03
N TYR A 23 -2.99 22.57 -30.53
CA TYR A 23 -3.43 22.03 -29.26
C TYR A 23 -3.27 20.50 -29.29
N ASN A 24 -2.09 20.02 -28.92
CA ASN A 24 -1.91 18.64 -28.53
C ASN A 24 -2.66 18.44 -27.20
N ARG A 25 -3.93 18.05 -27.30
CA ARG A 25 -4.76 17.59 -26.18
C ARG A 25 -4.13 16.31 -25.62
N GLY A 26 -3.11 16.51 -24.79
CA GLY A 26 -2.54 15.47 -23.96
C GLY A 26 -3.63 14.90 -23.08
N TYR A 27 -3.98 13.64 -23.33
CA TYR A 27 -4.79 12.82 -22.44
C TYR A 27 -4.21 12.92 -21.02
N ASN A 28 -4.91 13.65 -20.15
CA ASN A 28 -4.54 13.85 -18.76
C ASN A 28 -4.82 12.55 -18.00
N ASN A 29 -3.88 11.61 -18.11
CA ASN A 29 -3.86 10.36 -17.36
C ASN A 29 -3.51 10.69 -15.90
N GLN A 30 -4.49 11.19 -15.13
CA GLN A 30 -4.36 11.41 -13.69
C GLN A 30 -4.17 10.07 -12.98
N ARG A 31 -2.91 9.62 -12.91
CA ARG A 31 -2.51 8.39 -12.20
C ARG A 31 -2.89 8.55 -10.73
N GLN A 32 -3.80 7.73 -10.25
CA GLN A 32 -4.16 7.72 -8.84
C GLN A 32 -2.89 7.48 -7.98
N PRO A 33 -2.76 8.19 -6.84
CA PRO A 33 -1.64 7.98 -5.93
C PRO A 33 -1.53 6.52 -5.53
N LYS A 34 -0.32 5.95 -5.62
CA LYS A 34 -0.07 4.57 -5.18
C LYS A 34 -0.23 4.49 -3.66
N LYS A 35 -0.88 3.43 -3.19
CA LYS A 35 -1.01 3.16 -1.75
C LYS A 35 0.34 2.83 -1.15
N HIS A 36 0.54 3.25 0.09
CA HIS A 36 1.73 2.96 0.90
C HIS A 36 1.44 1.94 2.00
N SER A 37 0.20 1.50 2.14
CA SER A 37 -0.19 0.47 3.11
C SER A 37 -1.49 -0.18 2.70
N GLY A 38 -1.75 -1.37 3.26
CA GLY A 38 -3.04 -2.03 3.17
C GLY A 38 -3.17 -3.10 4.23
N ALA A 39 -4.41 -3.47 4.53
CA ALA A 39 -4.71 -4.53 5.46
C ALA A 39 -6.01 -5.25 5.08
N ARG A 40 -6.06 -6.55 5.33
CA ARG A 40 -7.23 -7.38 5.04
C ARG A 40 -7.40 -8.41 6.15
N ALA A 41 -8.66 -8.66 6.49
CA ALA A 41 -9.05 -9.83 7.24
C ALA A 41 -9.99 -10.69 6.40
N GLY A 42 -10.07 -11.98 6.74
CA GLY A 42 -11.00 -12.90 6.12
C GLY A 42 -10.97 -14.25 6.82
N GLN A 43 -11.71 -15.20 6.25
CA GLN A 43 -11.65 -16.60 6.64
C GLN A 43 -11.02 -17.40 5.50
N GLY A 44 -10.14 -18.33 5.86
CA GLY A 44 -9.60 -19.31 4.94
C GLY A 44 -10.65 -20.36 4.56
N LYS A 45 -10.31 -21.24 3.60
CA LYS A 45 -11.19 -22.34 3.17
C LYS A 45 -11.56 -23.30 4.32
N ASN A 46 -10.72 -23.37 5.35
CA ASN A 46 -10.90 -24.15 6.55
C ASN A 46 -11.69 -23.42 7.66
N GLY A 47 -12.31 -22.28 7.35
CA GLY A 47 -13.05 -21.45 8.30
C GLY A 47 -12.18 -20.64 9.28
N LYS A 48 -10.85 -20.86 9.29
CA LYS A 48 -9.94 -20.17 10.21
C LYS A 48 -9.76 -18.72 9.81
N PHE A 49 -9.85 -17.82 10.78
CA PHE A 49 -9.66 -16.41 10.54
C PHE A 49 -8.19 -16.09 10.20
N TYR A 50 -7.98 -15.07 9.37
CA TYR A 50 -6.65 -14.54 9.10
C TYR A 50 -6.67 -13.02 9.03
N VAL A 51 -5.52 -12.43 9.32
CA VAL A 51 -5.23 -11.01 9.10
C VAL A 51 -3.91 -10.90 8.35
N THR A 52 -3.90 -10.12 7.28
CA THR A 52 -2.68 -9.75 6.57
C THR A 52 -2.59 -8.24 6.43
N ALA A 53 -1.37 -7.72 6.47
CA ALA A 53 -1.13 -6.30 6.26
C ALA A 53 0.23 -6.05 5.62
N TRP A 54 0.38 -4.87 5.02
CA TRP A 54 1.64 -4.40 4.49
C TRP A 54 1.76 -2.89 4.60
N ASN A 55 2.99 -2.41 4.78
CA ASN A 55 3.33 -0.99 4.77
C ASN A 55 4.65 -0.84 4.02
N TYR A 56 4.71 0.15 3.14
CA TYR A 56 5.92 0.53 2.42
C TYR A 56 6.25 1.99 2.69
N SER A 57 7.48 2.23 3.13
CA SER A 57 8.06 3.57 3.22
C SER A 57 9.47 3.56 2.65
N LYS A 58 9.92 4.71 2.12
CA LYS A 58 11.26 4.83 1.55
C LYS A 58 12.36 4.52 2.58
N GLN A 59 12.15 4.92 3.83
CA GLN A 59 13.16 4.76 4.90
C GLN A 59 13.21 3.34 5.47
N ARG A 60 12.06 2.69 5.70
CA ARG A 60 12.00 1.37 6.36
C ARG A 60 11.90 0.20 5.39
N GLY A 61 11.70 0.48 4.10
CA GLY A 61 11.37 -0.53 3.11
C GLY A 61 9.96 -1.11 3.31
N MET A 62 9.78 -2.36 2.90
CA MET A 62 8.52 -3.09 2.99
C MET A 62 8.42 -3.88 4.30
N ILE A 63 7.35 -3.64 5.05
CA ILE A 63 6.97 -4.40 6.23
C ILE A 63 5.71 -5.19 5.85
N THR A 64 5.68 -6.48 6.19
CA THR A 64 4.50 -7.33 6.00
C THR A 64 4.11 -7.98 7.31
N VAL A 65 2.81 -8.14 7.52
CA VAL A 65 2.26 -8.81 8.70
C VAL A 65 1.37 -9.95 8.26
N LYS A 66 1.47 -11.08 8.97
CA LYS A 66 0.55 -12.22 8.83
C LYS A 66 0.16 -12.73 10.21
N ALA A 67 -1.13 -13.01 10.39
CA ALA A 67 -1.67 -13.70 11.54
C ALA A 67 -2.74 -14.68 11.07
N PHE A 68 -2.73 -15.86 11.67
CA PHE A 68 -3.70 -16.92 11.39
C PHE A 68 -4.25 -17.43 12.71
N GLU A 69 -5.56 -17.66 12.75
CA GLU A 69 -6.20 -18.36 13.84
C GLU A 69 -5.67 -19.79 13.91
N ASN A 70 -5.30 -20.22 15.11
CA ASN A 70 -4.82 -21.57 15.38
C ASN A 70 -5.47 -22.13 16.65
N SER A 71 -5.11 -23.34 17.06
CA SER A 71 -5.69 -23.99 18.24
C SER A 71 -5.43 -23.27 19.56
N ARG A 72 -4.49 -22.32 19.60
CA ARG A 72 -4.17 -21.49 20.77
C ARG A 72 -4.77 -20.09 20.69
N SER A 73 -5.49 -19.77 19.62
CA SER A 73 -6.20 -18.50 19.51
C SER A 73 -7.39 -18.48 20.48
N VAL A 74 -7.58 -17.35 21.14
CA VAL A 74 -8.66 -17.19 22.12
C VAL A 74 -9.66 -16.16 21.60
N ARG A 75 -10.94 -16.53 21.62
CA ARG A 75 -12.05 -15.62 21.34
C ARG A 75 -12.59 -15.10 22.66
N SER A 76 -12.83 -13.79 22.75
CA SER A 76 -13.41 -13.16 23.93
C SER A 76 -14.40 -12.08 23.51
N GLU A 77 -15.32 -11.74 24.41
CA GLU A 77 -16.27 -10.66 24.24
C GLU A 77 -16.20 -9.74 25.45
N SER A 78 -16.11 -8.44 25.20
CA SER A 78 -16.17 -7.43 26.27
C SER A 78 -17.61 -7.15 26.68
N GLN A 79 -17.79 -6.56 27.85
CA GLN A 79 -19.10 -6.13 28.36
C GLN A 79 -19.85 -5.18 27.41
N THR A 80 -19.13 -4.44 26.55
CA THR A 80 -19.71 -3.53 25.55
C THR A 80 -20.04 -4.20 24.21
N GLY A 81 -19.95 -5.53 24.13
CA GLY A 81 -20.25 -6.31 22.92
C GLY A 81 -19.15 -6.34 21.86
N ASN A 82 -17.96 -5.76 22.14
CA ASN A 82 -16.80 -5.93 21.26
C ASN A 82 -16.27 -7.35 21.36
N ARG A 83 -16.15 -8.02 20.21
CA ARG A 83 -15.58 -9.35 20.05
C ARG A 83 -14.12 -9.24 19.65
N PHE A 84 -13.28 -9.98 20.34
CA PHE A 84 -11.84 -10.04 20.13
C PHE A 84 -11.41 -11.44 19.76
N LEU A 85 -10.41 -11.51 18.88
CA LEU A 85 -9.69 -12.73 18.55
C LEU A 85 -8.21 -12.49 18.83
N MET A 86 -7.68 -13.17 19.85
CA MET A 86 -6.25 -13.13 20.17
C MET A 86 -5.49 -14.03 19.19
N MET A 87 -4.54 -13.45 18.47
CA MET A 87 -3.69 -14.16 17.50
C MET A 87 -2.23 -13.75 17.66
N MET A 88 -1.34 -14.62 17.17
CA MET A 88 0.06 -14.28 16.99
C MET A 88 0.25 -13.58 15.65
N PHE A 89 0.79 -12.37 15.69
CA PHE A 89 1.15 -11.58 14.53
C PHE A 89 2.65 -11.72 14.27
N GLU A 90 3.00 -12.24 13.10
CA GLU A 90 4.37 -12.19 12.57
C GLU A 90 4.55 -10.91 11.76
N VAL A 91 5.36 -9.99 12.29
CA VAL A 91 5.79 -8.77 11.61
C VAL A 91 7.16 -9.03 10.99
N PHE A 92 7.23 -8.96 9.66
CA PHE A 92 8.44 -9.22 8.89
C PHE A 92 8.94 -7.95 8.19
N TYR A 93 10.17 -7.55 8.52
CA TYR A 93 10.87 -6.42 7.92
C TYR A 93 11.69 -6.92 6.73
N LYS A 94 11.16 -6.79 5.51
CA LYS A 94 11.79 -7.40 4.32
C LYS A 94 13.19 -6.88 4.03
N ASN A 95 13.49 -5.63 4.41
CA ASN A 95 14.79 -5.03 4.16
C ASN A 95 15.90 -5.64 5.02
N THR A 96 15.58 -6.02 6.26
CA THR A 96 16.56 -6.56 7.23
C THR A 96 16.44 -8.06 7.43
N GLY A 97 15.34 -8.68 6.99
CA GLY A 97 15.02 -10.07 7.31
C GLY A 97 14.53 -10.30 8.74
N ALA A 98 14.44 -9.24 9.56
CA ALA A 98 14.03 -9.37 10.95
C ALA A 98 12.55 -9.76 11.09
N LYS A 99 12.26 -10.61 12.08
CA LYS A 99 10.91 -11.04 12.44
C LYS A 99 10.61 -10.67 13.89
N VAL A 100 9.43 -10.11 14.12
CA VAL A 100 8.91 -9.86 15.46
C VAL A 100 7.58 -10.61 15.60
N LEU A 101 7.46 -11.38 16.67
CA LEU A 101 6.24 -12.11 17.02
C LEU A 101 5.54 -11.40 18.17
N GLU A 102 4.27 -11.04 17.97
CA GLU A 102 3.48 -10.32 18.95
C GLU A 102 2.07 -10.93 19.08
N LEU A 103 1.69 -11.29 20.30
CA LEU A 103 0.31 -11.64 20.63
C LEU A 103 -0.48 -10.35 20.78
N ALA A 104 -1.58 -10.23 20.03
CA ALA A 104 -2.44 -9.06 20.12
C ALA A 104 -3.91 -9.43 19.88
N ASN A 105 -4.80 -8.63 20.45
CA ASN A 105 -6.24 -8.77 20.31
C ASN A 105 -6.72 -8.05 19.05
N TYR A 106 -7.23 -8.81 18.09
CA TYR A 106 -7.93 -8.26 16.94
C TYR A 106 -9.41 -8.06 17.27
N ASN A 107 -9.87 -6.81 17.25
CA ASN A 107 -11.28 -6.49 17.43
C ASN A 107 -12.02 -6.75 16.11
N VAL A 108 -12.90 -7.75 16.11
CA VAL A 108 -13.64 -8.22 14.94
C VAL A 108 -14.68 -7.19 14.48
N ASN A 109 -15.29 -6.46 15.41
CA ASN A 109 -16.29 -5.43 15.12
C ASN A 109 -15.65 -4.25 14.39
N THR A 110 -14.55 -3.71 14.91
CA THR A 110 -13.90 -2.50 14.35
C THR A 110 -12.84 -2.82 13.30
N GLY A 111 -12.36 -4.06 13.24
CA GLY A 111 -11.27 -4.47 12.35
C GLY A 111 -9.89 -3.96 12.77
N LYS A 112 -9.72 -3.58 14.04
CA LYS A 112 -8.47 -2.97 14.54
C LYS A 112 -7.65 -3.92 15.40
N VAL A 113 -6.34 -3.81 15.30
CA VAL A 113 -5.39 -4.38 16.25
C VAL A 113 -4.22 -3.41 16.45
N TYR A 114 -3.79 -3.29 17.70
CA TYR A 114 -2.65 -2.47 18.09
C TYR A 114 -1.49 -3.40 18.44
N LEU A 115 -0.41 -3.30 17.67
CA LEU A 115 0.84 -4.02 17.88
C LEU A 115 1.80 -3.07 18.61
N GLN A 116 1.75 -3.13 19.94
CA GLN A 116 2.44 -2.21 20.83
C GLN A 116 3.97 -2.40 20.77
N LYS A 117 4.47 -3.64 20.67
CA LYS A 117 5.92 -3.89 20.65
C LYS A 117 6.58 -3.25 19.44
N VAL A 118 5.90 -3.23 18.29
CA VAL A 118 6.41 -2.60 17.06
C VAL A 118 5.91 -1.17 16.86
N GLY A 119 5.05 -0.66 17.75
CA GLY A 119 4.47 0.68 17.65
C GLY A 119 3.58 0.89 16.40
N MET A 120 2.89 -0.16 15.94
CA MET A 120 2.08 -0.10 14.72
C MET A 120 0.62 -0.51 14.96
N VAL A 121 -0.29 0.01 14.15
CA VAL A 121 -1.72 -0.31 14.15
C VAL A 121 -2.14 -0.87 12.80
N ILE A 122 -2.95 -1.92 12.82
CA ILE A 122 -3.63 -2.47 11.65
C ILE A 122 -5.12 -2.13 11.77
N SER A 123 -5.71 -1.66 10.67
CA SER A 123 -7.15 -1.47 10.52
C SER A 123 -7.62 -2.09 9.20
N THR A 124 -8.24 -3.25 9.27
CA THR A 124 -8.69 -4.01 8.10
C THR A 124 -9.98 -3.46 7.49
N LYS A 125 -10.73 -2.65 8.25
CA LYS A 125 -11.96 -1.98 7.81
C LYS A 125 -11.75 -0.49 7.49
N ALA A 126 -10.50 -0.01 7.46
CA ALA A 126 -10.25 1.35 7.00
C ALA A 126 -10.68 1.52 5.53
N PRO A 127 -11.22 2.69 5.15
CA PRO A 127 -11.53 2.99 3.75
C PRO A 127 -10.33 2.75 2.84
N ASN A 128 -10.58 2.44 1.57
CA ASN A 128 -9.54 2.23 0.55
C ASN A 128 -8.62 1.01 0.80
N GLY A 129 -9.15 -0.12 1.27
CA GLY A 129 -8.42 -1.40 1.32
C GLY A 129 -7.55 -1.59 2.57
N GLY A 130 -8.01 -1.03 3.69
CA GLY A 130 -7.36 -1.17 4.99
C GLY A 130 -6.12 -0.29 5.16
N TYR A 131 -5.60 -0.29 6.38
CA TYR A 131 -4.48 0.53 6.80
C TYR A 131 -3.53 -0.27 7.69
N PHE A 132 -2.23 -0.04 7.53
CA PHE A 132 -1.20 -0.48 8.46
C PHE A 132 -0.13 0.58 8.54
N GLY A 133 0.15 1.07 9.75
CA GLY A 133 1.06 2.20 9.96
C GLY A 133 1.36 2.42 11.43
N GLN A 134 2.02 3.54 11.75
CA GLN A 134 2.38 3.87 13.13
C GLN A 134 1.15 4.20 13.97
N ILE A 135 1.20 3.83 15.25
CA ILE A 135 0.24 4.33 16.24
C ILE A 135 0.51 5.82 16.39
N LYS A 136 -0.50 6.66 16.14
CA LYS A 136 -0.41 8.09 16.45
C LYS A 136 -0.57 8.26 17.95
N THR A 137 0.51 8.55 18.66
CA THR A 137 0.44 9.19 19.97
C THR A 137 0.07 10.65 19.75
N ARG A 138 -0.88 11.16 20.54
CA ARG A 138 -1.19 12.59 20.59
C ARG A 138 -0.06 13.33 21.29
#